data_AF-A0A7S0RK74-F1
#
_entry.id   AF-A0A7S0RK74-F1
#
_cell.length_a   1.000
_cell.length_b   1.000
_cell.length_c   1.000
_cell.angle_alpha   90.00
_cell.angle_beta   90.00
_cell.angle_gamma   90.00
#
_symmetry.space_group_name_H-M   'P 1'
#
loop_
_entity.id
_entity.type
_entity.pdbx_description
1 polymer ?
#
loop_
_entity_poly.entity_id
_entity_poly.type
_entity_poly.pdbx_seq_one_letter_code
_entity_poly.pdbx_strand_id
1 'polypeptide(L)'
;MQALGSGRIAHRNVCSRPVRAVAFAPFTASGPVRVCRGRAGRVVQTRAAMFDSLSRSMERARKMIGNNDKLTSENIKDPLKEIRRALLEADVSLPVVRRFIKKVEEKALGQKVIDGVSPDTQFVKVVADELVELMGSRGSKDLNQGFPQVILMAGLQGVGKTTACGKLALYLLKQKKSVMMVATDVYRPAAIDQLQKLGKAIDVPVFEMGTGANPVDIARAGVAEARARKGDAV
;
A
#
# COMPACT_ATOMS: atom_id res chain seq x y z
N MET A 1 64.41 -34.86 -23.76
CA MET A 1 64.93 -33.71 -22.99
C MET A 1 63.73 -32.88 -22.55
N GLN A 2 63.26 -33.05 -21.32
CA GLN A 2 63.44 -32.12 -20.17
C GLN A 2 62.67 -30.79 -20.38
N ALA A 3 61.92 -30.20 -19.44
CA ALA A 3 61.44 -30.58 -18.10
C ALA A 3 60.41 -29.52 -17.61
N LEU A 4 59.40 -29.98 -16.86
CA LEU A 4 58.78 -29.43 -15.63
C LEU A 4 58.32 -27.96 -15.49
N GLY A 5 57.10 -27.79 -14.94
CA GLY A 5 56.70 -26.63 -14.11
C GLY A 5 55.23 -26.23 -14.26
N SER A 6 54.29 -26.81 -13.49
CA SER A 6 53.70 -26.22 -12.27
C SER A 6 52.90 -24.93 -12.47
N GLY A 7 51.58 -24.98 -12.29
CA GLY A 7 50.71 -23.80 -12.24
C GLY A 7 49.27 -24.12 -11.86
N ARG A 8 49.00 -24.18 -10.55
CA ARG A 8 47.65 -24.31 -9.96
C ARG A 8 46.74 -23.17 -10.43
N ILE A 9 45.54 -23.48 -10.92
CA ILE A 9 44.39 -22.57 -10.84
C ILE A 9 43.21 -23.35 -10.27
N ALA A 10 42.92 -23.06 -9.01
CA ALA A 10 41.72 -23.50 -8.33
C ALA A 10 40.54 -22.63 -8.79
N HIS A 11 39.51 -23.23 -9.37
CA HIS A 11 38.19 -22.62 -9.38
C HIS A 11 37.16 -23.58 -8.79
N ARG A 12 36.59 -23.09 -7.70
CA ARG A 12 35.70 -23.74 -6.74
C ARG A 12 34.39 -24.19 -7.39
N ASN A 13 33.97 -25.37 -6.94
CA ASN A 13 32.61 -25.91 -7.00
C ASN A 13 31.53 -24.83 -6.88
N VAL A 14 30.71 -24.70 -7.93
CA VAL A 14 29.45 -23.96 -7.89
C VAL A 14 28.46 -24.83 -7.12
N CYS A 15 28.31 -24.52 -5.83
CA CYS A 15 27.37 -25.15 -4.93
C CYS A 15 25.93 -24.80 -5.34
N SER A 16 25.21 -25.79 -5.84
CA SER A 16 23.77 -25.79 -6.05
C SER A 16 23.06 -25.61 -4.71
N ARG A 17 22.50 -24.42 -4.47
CA ARG A 17 21.63 -24.17 -3.31
C ARG A 17 20.16 -24.31 -3.72
N PRO A 18 19.36 -25.11 -3.00
CA PRO A 18 17.96 -25.29 -3.29
C PRO A 18 17.17 -24.00 -3.00
N VAL A 19 16.24 -23.70 -3.88
CA VAL A 19 15.28 -22.59 -3.78
C VAL A 19 14.41 -22.83 -2.55
N ARG A 20 14.65 -22.07 -1.47
CA ARG A 20 13.75 -22.05 -0.31
C ARG A 20 12.46 -21.35 -0.73
N ALA A 21 11.37 -22.11 -0.81
CA ALA A 21 10.02 -21.59 -0.84
C ALA A 21 9.80 -20.69 0.38
N VAL A 22 9.61 -19.40 0.15
CA VAL A 22 9.22 -18.47 1.21
C VAL A 22 7.71 -18.54 1.32
N ALA A 23 7.24 -19.30 2.30
CA ALA A 23 5.85 -19.28 2.71
C ALA A 23 5.47 -17.85 3.13
N PHE A 24 4.49 -17.28 2.46
CA PHE A 24 3.88 -15.99 2.80
C PHE A 24 3.13 -16.16 4.12
N ALA A 25 3.71 -15.72 5.23
CA ALA A 25 2.99 -15.63 6.49
C ALA A 25 1.98 -14.45 6.39
N PRO A 26 0.73 -14.63 6.82
CA PRO A 26 -0.23 -13.52 6.89
C PRO A 26 0.32 -12.45 7.82
N PHE A 27 0.20 -11.20 7.39
CA PHE A 27 0.59 -10.01 8.14
C PHE A 27 -0.22 -9.94 9.44
N THR A 28 0.31 -10.51 10.53
CA THR A 28 -0.24 -10.31 11.87
C THR A 28 0.22 -8.94 12.35
N ALA A 29 -0.74 -8.09 12.73
CA ALA A 29 -0.52 -6.72 13.22
C ALA A 29 0.18 -6.64 14.59
N SER A 30 0.89 -7.68 15.00
CA SER A 30 1.53 -7.82 16.32
C SER A 30 2.92 -8.46 16.23
N GLY A 31 3.68 -8.13 15.18
CA GLY A 31 5.09 -8.50 15.08
C GLY A 31 6.01 -7.60 15.93
N PRO A 32 7.12 -8.13 16.50
CA PRO A 32 7.99 -7.38 17.40
C PRO A 32 8.69 -6.23 16.67
N VAL A 33 8.68 -5.06 17.33
CA VAL A 33 9.24 -3.79 16.86
C VAL A 33 10.71 -3.97 16.46
N ARG A 34 11.02 -3.76 15.18
CA ARG A 34 12.40 -3.77 14.68
C ARG A 34 13.01 -2.39 14.95
N VAL A 35 13.77 -2.29 16.04
CA VAL A 35 14.47 -1.05 16.44
C VAL A 35 15.73 -0.89 15.59
N CYS A 36 15.68 -0.03 14.59
CA CYS A 36 16.89 0.43 13.88
C CYS A 36 17.56 1.53 14.72
N ARG A 37 18.74 1.22 15.30
CA ARG A 37 19.57 2.21 15.98
C ARG A 37 20.23 3.14 14.96
N GLY A 38 19.72 4.36 14.83
CA GLY A 38 20.44 5.46 14.17
C GLY A 38 21.52 6.05 15.09
N ARG A 39 22.63 6.51 14.49
CA ARG A 39 23.84 7.05 15.15
C ARG A 39 23.64 8.31 16.02
N ALA A 40 22.41 8.78 16.22
CA ALA A 40 22.13 10.02 16.96
C ALA A 40 20.88 9.90 17.85
N GLY A 41 20.72 8.77 18.56
CA GLY A 41 19.94 8.64 19.81
C GLY A 41 18.45 9.01 19.81
N ARG A 42 17.89 9.54 18.72
CA ARG A 42 16.50 9.98 18.64
C ARG A 42 15.69 8.88 17.98
N VAL A 43 15.02 8.09 18.82
CA VAL A 43 13.97 7.17 18.36
C VAL A 43 12.85 8.04 17.81
N VAL A 44 12.84 8.26 16.50
CA VAL A 44 11.65 8.82 15.83
C VAL A 44 10.65 7.67 15.78
N GLN A 45 9.81 7.58 16.81
CA GLN A 45 8.60 6.77 16.74
C GLN A 45 7.66 7.46 15.74
N THR A 46 7.75 7.10 14.47
CA THR A 46 6.76 7.52 13.48
C THR A 46 5.49 6.70 13.69
N ARG A 47 4.75 6.97 14.77
CA ARG A 47 3.35 6.56 14.87
C ARG A 47 2.57 7.43 13.89
N ALA A 48 2.40 6.95 12.67
CA ALA A 48 1.43 7.53 11.75
C ALA A 48 0.04 7.26 12.34
N ALA A 49 -0.44 8.18 13.17
CA ALA A 49 -1.76 8.16 13.79
C ALA A 49 -2.81 8.54 12.74
N MET A 50 -2.98 7.73 11.69
CA MET A 50 -3.91 8.04 10.60
C MET A 50 -5.39 7.88 11.00
N PHE A 51 -5.70 7.27 12.15
CA PHE A 51 -7.08 7.00 12.59
C PHE A 51 -7.32 7.24 14.09
N ASP A 52 -6.61 8.18 14.71
CA ASP A 52 -6.73 8.42 16.17
C ASP A 52 -8.15 8.90 16.56
N SER A 53 -8.77 9.76 15.76
CA SER A 53 -10.15 10.22 15.97
C SER A 53 -11.17 9.07 15.89
N LEU A 54 -11.04 8.20 14.88
CA LEU A 54 -11.89 7.04 14.71
C LEU A 54 -11.68 6.02 15.83
N SER A 55 -10.42 5.77 16.23
CA SER A 55 -10.08 4.81 17.29
C SER A 55 -10.69 5.25 18.63
N ARG A 56 -10.56 6.54 18.98
CA ARG A 56 -11.17 7.11 20.19
C ARG A 56 -12.69 7.06 20.16
N SER A 57 -13.31 7.31 19.01
CA SER A 57 -14.76 7.19 18.84
C SER A 57 -15.24 5.75 19.02
N MET A 58 -14.53 4.77 18.43
CA MET A 58 -14.86 3.35 18.62
C MET A 58 -14.71 2.91 20.08
N GLU A 59 -13.69 3.38 20.80
CA GLU A 59 -13.54 3.13 22.23
C GLU A 59 -14.70 3.72 23.05
N ARG A 60 -15.16 4.95 22.72
CA ARG A 60 -16.33 5.57 23.36
C ARG A 60 -17.61 4.80 23.06
N ALA A 61 -17.84 4.42 21.81
CA ALA A 61 -18.98 3.62 21.39
C ALA A 61 -19.02 2.25 22.11
N ARG A 62 -17.86 1.60 22.28
CA ARG A 62 -17.74 0.34 23.04
C ARG A 62 -18.15 0.51 24.50
N LYS A 63 -17.69 1.57 25.17
CA LYS A 63 -18.01 1.86 26.58
C LYS A 63 -19.51 2.08 26.81
N MET A 64 -20.21 2.68 25.84
CA MET A 64 -21.67 2.88 25.93
C MET A 64 -22.46 1.56 25.87
N ILE A 65 -21.91 0.53 25.21
CA ILE A 65 -22.57 -0.79 25.07
C ILE A 65 -22.21 -1.73 26.21
N GLY A 66 -21.02 -1.59 26.81
CA GLY A 66 -20.47 -2.54 27.79
C GLY A 66 -21.30 -2.81 29.05
N ASN A 67 -22.34 -2.01 29.32
CA ASN A 67 -23.26 -2.21 30.44
C ASN A 67 -24.53 -3.01 30.08
N ASN A 68 -24.68 -3.45 28.83
CA ASN A 68 -25.90 -4.10 28.34
C ASN A 68 -25.65 -5.58 27.98
N ASP A 69 -26.59 -6.45 28.35
CA ASP A 69 -26.53 -7.90 28.06
C ASP A 69 -26.93 -8.25 26.62
N LYS A 70 -27.65 -7.36 25.92
CA LYS A 70 -28.15 -7.59 24.56
C LYS A 70 -28.05 -6.33 23.69
N LEU A 71 -27.83 -6.56 22.40
CA LEU A 71 -27.88 -5.53 21.35
C LEU A 71 -29.34 -5.25 20.96
N THR A 72 -29.91 -4.19 21.51
CA THR A 72 -31.26 -3.70 21.16
C THR A 72 -31.20 -2.46 20.28
N SER A 73 -32.26 -2.16 19.54
CA SER A 73 -32.35 -0.97 18.69
C SER A 73 -32.23 0.35 19.47
N GLU A 74 -32.55 0.35 20.76
CA GLU A 74 -32.41 1.53 21.62
C GLU A 74 -30.95 1.75 22.04
N ASN A 75 -30.26 0.70 22.46
CA ASN A 75 -28.89 0.77 22.97
C ASN A 75 -27.85 1.06 21.87
N ILE A 76 -28.15 0.77 20.61
CA ILE A 76 -27.23 0.93 19.47
C ILE A 76 -27.27 2.35 18.88
N LYS A 77 -28.37 3.10 19.07
CA LYS A 77 -28.56 4.42 18.44
C LYS A 77 -27.47 5.42 18.83
N ASP A 78 -27.11 5.51 20.09
CA ASP A 78 -26.13 6.48 20.57
C ASP A 78 -24.69 6.13 20.16
N PRO A 79 -24.23 4.87 20.29
CA PRO A 79 -22.97 4.41 19.69
C PRO A 79 -22.86 4.73 18.18
N LEU A 80 -23.93 4.52 17.40
CA LEU A 80 -23.92 4.82 15.96
C LEU A 80 -23.80 6.31 15.65
N LYS A 81 -24.39 7.20 16.47
CA LYS A 81 -24.22 8.66 16.31
C LYS A 81 -22.77 9.08 16.54
N GLU A 82 -22.10 8.48 17.52
CA GLU A 82 -20.71 8.77 17.84
C GLU A 82 -19.76 8.32 16.71
N ILE A 83 -20.00 7.14 16.15
CA ILE A 83 -19.27 6.63 14.97
C ILE A 83 -19.53 7.52 13.75
N ARG A 84 -20.80 7.93 13.53
CA ARG A 84 -21.17 8.85 12.45
C ARG A 84 -20.37 10.14 12.50
N ARG A 85 -20.28 10.75 13.68
CA ARG A 85 -19.53 11.98 13.89
C ARG A 85 -18.05 11.79 13.58
N ALA A 86 -17.45 10.72 14.07
CA ALA A 86 -16.04 10.44 13.84
C ALA A 86 -15.70 10.16 12.36
N LEU A 87 -16.59 9.49 11.63
CA LEU A 87 -16.40 9.28 10.19
C LEU A 87 -16.48 10.59 9.41
N LEU A 88 -17.35 11.51 9.81
CA LEU A 88 -17.44 12.84 9.19
C LEU A 88 -16.23 13.72 9.54
N GLU A 89 -15.71 13.62 10.76
CA GLU A 89 -14.45 14.28 11.17
C GLU A 89 -13.23 13.71 10.44
N ALA A 90 -13.31 12.48 9.93
CA ALA A 90 -12.26 11.81 9.17
C ALA A 90 -12.38 12.01 7.63
N ASP A 91 -13.05 13.07 7.19
CA ASP A 91 -13.24 13.43 5.77
C ASP A 91 -13.95 12.34 4.92
N VAL A 92 -14.77 11.47 5.53
CA VAL A 92 -15.57 10.49 4.79
C VAL A 92 -16.85 11.13 4.26
N SER A 93 -17.16 10.90 2.98
CA SER A 93 -18.36 11.47 2.35
C SER A 93 -19.67 11.03 3.02
N LEU A 94 -20.59 11.98 3.20
CA LEU A 94 -21.90 11.73 3.83
C LEU A 94 -22.69 10.55 3.22
N PRO A 95 -22.75 10.35 1.89
CA PRO A 95 -23.43 9.20 1.31
C PRO A 95 -22.82 7.86 1.73
N VAL A 96 -21.49 7.80 1.86
CA VAL A 96 -20.77 6.60 2.32
C VAL A 96 -21.09 6.32 3.78
N VAL A 97 -21.04 7.34 4.63
CA VAL A 97 -21.37 7.22 6.07
C VAL A 97 -22.79 6.75 6.29
N ARG A 98 -23.78 7.29 5.55
CA ARG A 98 -25.18 6.86 5.65
C ARG A 98 -25.37 5.38 5.31
N ARG A 99 -24.75 4.92 4.22
CA ARG A 99 -24.80 3.50 3.82
C ARG A 99 -24.11 2.60 4.84
N PHE A 100 -22.96 3.02 5.35
CA PHE A 100 -22.20 2.31 6.37
C PHE A 100 -23.05 2.08 7.63
N ILE A 101 -23.63 3.15 8.20
CA ILE A 101 -24.44 3.05 9.42
C ILE A 101 -25.64 2.12 9.24
N LYS A 102 -26.35 2.23 8.11
CA LYS A 102 -27.51 1.36 7.83
C LYS A 102 -27.12 -0.12 7.82
N LYS A 103 -26.01 -0.48 7.19
CA LYS A 103 -25.51 -1.86 7.18
C LYS A 103 -25.06 -2.35 8.55
N VAL A 104 -24.39 -1.49 9.33
CA VAL A 104 -23.99 -1.82 10.71
C VAL A 104 -25.23 -2.07 11.57
N GLU A 105 -26.27 -1.24 11.45
CA GLU A 105 -27.54 -1.41 12.17
C GLU A 105 -28.24 -2.74 11.80
N GLU A 106 -28.34 -3.05 10.51
CA GLU A 106 -28.90 -4.32 10.02
C GLU A 106 -28.12 -5.54 10.54
N LYS A 107 -26.77 -5.50 10.47
CA LYS A 107 -25.90 -6.59 10.95
C LYS A 107 -25.91 -6.73 12.48
N ALA A 108 -26.00 -5.63 13.22
CA ALA A 108 -26.00 -5.64 14.68
C ALA A 108 -27.33 -6.15 15.26
N LEU A 109 -28.47 -5.85 14.61
CA LEU A 109 -29.77 -6.40 15.00
C LEU A 109 -29.98 -7.85 14.52
N GLY A 110 -29.41 -8.20 13.36
CA GLY A 110 -29.55 -9.53 12.76
C GLY A 110 -28.63 -10.61 13.35
N GLN A 111 -27.52 -10.24 14.00
CA GLN A 111 -26.67 -11.21 14.68
C GLN A 111 -27.23 -11.57 16.05
N LYS A 112 -27.57 -12.85 16.24
CA LYS A 112 -27.77 -13.41 17.58
C LYS A 112 -26.47 -13.24 18.38
N VAL A 113 -26.60 -12.79 19.63
CA VAL A 113 -25.46 -12.73 20.56
C VAL A 113 -24.92 -14.16 20.68
N ILE A 114 -23.65 -14.34 20.36
CA ILE A 114 -23.01 -15.66 20.48
C ILE A 114 -22.78 -15.90 21.96
N ASP A 115 -23.26 -17.02 22.48
CA ASP A 115 -23.07 -17.39 23.88
C ASP A 115 -21.57 -17.44 24.21
N GLY A 116 -21.15 -16.67 25.23
CA GLY A 116 -19.76 -16.57 25.68
C GLY A 116 -18.95 -15.40 25.12
N VAL A 117 -19.50 -14.55 24.24
CA VAL A 117 -18.86 -13.31 23.78
C VAL A 117 -19.63 -12.09 24.31
N SER A 118 -18.88 -11.11 24.83
CA SER A 118 -19.49 -9.89 25.35
C SER A 118 -20.10 -9.05 24.21
N PRO A 119 -21.31 -8.48 24.37
CA PRO A 119 -22.01 -7.73 23.32
C PRO A 119 -21.21 -6.54 22.77
N ASP A 120 -20.39 -5.91 23.60
CA ASP A 120 -19.50 -4.81 23.23
C ASP A 120 -18.40 -5.25 22.25
N THR A 121 -17.83 -6.44 22.46
CA THR A 121 -16.79 -7.00 21.58
C THR A 121 -17.41 -7.42 20.24
N GLN A 122 -18.62 -8.00 20.28
CA GLN A 122 -19.36 -8.36 19.08
C GLN A 122 -19.73 -7.12 18.25
N PHE A 123 -20.15 -6.03 18.89
CA PHE A 123 -20.42 -4.77 18.19
C PHE A 123 -19.18 -4.21 17.49
N VAL A 124 -18.03 -4.16 18.19
CA VAL A 124 -16.76 -3.70 17.60
C VAL A 124 -16.39 -4.54 16.38
N LYS A 125 -16.60 -5.86 16.45
CA LYS A 125 -16.35 -6.77 15.33
C LYS A 125 -17.25 -6.44 14.13
N VAL A 126 -18.55 -6.24 14.32
CA VAL A 126 -19.49 -5.88 13.24
C VAL A 126 -19.05 -4.59 12.55
N VAL A 127 -18.65 -3.58 13.32
CA VAL A 127 -18.16 -2.30 12.79
C VAL A 127 -16.86 -2.51 12.01
N ALA A 128 -15.91 -3.28 12.55
CA ALA A 128 -14.64 -3.55 11.90
C ALA A 128 -14.81 -4.33 10.58
N ASP A 129 -15.66 -5.36 10.57
CA ASP A 129 -15.95 -6.16 9.38
C ASP A 129 -16.58 -5.29 8.28
N GLU A 130 -17.49 -4.37 8.63
CA GLU A 130 -18.06 -3.43 7.67
C GLU A 130 -17.03 -2.40 7.17
N LEU A 131 -16.11 -1.93 8.03
CA LEU A 131 -15.02 -1.05 7.60
C LEU A 131 -14.10 -1.76 6.59
N VAL A 132 -13.80 -3.03 6.81
CA VAL A 132 -13.02 -3.86 5.86
C VAL A 132 -13.78 -4.03 4.54
N GLU A 133 -15.08 -4.30 4.59
CA GLU A 133 -15.93 -4.39 3.39
C GLU A 133 -15.93 -3.07 2.61
N LEU A 134 -16.01 -1.94 3.30
CA LEU A 134 -16.02 -0.60 2.74
C LEU A 134 -14.67 -0.22 2.10
N MET A 135 -13.55 -0.61 2.70
CA MET A 135 -12.20 -0.40 2.14
C MET A 135 -11.91 -1.31 0.94
N GLY A 136 -12.73 -2.34 0.70
CA GLY A 136 -12.59 -3.30 -0.36
C GLY A 136 -11.89 -4.57 0.10
N SER A 137 -12.48 -5.72 -0.24
CA SER A 137 -11.89 -7.02 0.06
C SER A 137 -10.79 -7.37 -0.96
N ARG A 138 -9.64 -7.80 -0.42
CA ARG A 138 -8.43 -8.33 -1.10
C ARG A 138 -7.50 -7.28 -1.70
N GLY A 139 -6.24 -7.36 -1.24
CA GLY A 139 -5.13 -6.59 -1.79
C GLY A 139 -4.92 -6.88 -3.27
N SER A 140 -4.74 -5.80 -4.03
CA SER A 140 -4.27 -5.67 -5.43
C SER A 140 -4.49 -6.87 -6.36
N LYS A 141 -5.24 -6.66 -7.44
CA LYS A 141 -5.10 -7.45 -8.68
C LYS A 141 -3.63 -7.62 -9.01
N ASP A 142 -3.20 -8.85 -9.26
CA ASP A 142 -1.84 -9.13 -9.69
C ASP A 142 -1.47 -8.21 -10.86
N LEU A 143 -0.38 -7.49 -10.66
CA LEU A 143 0.28 -6.64 -11.66
C LEU A 143 0.99 -7.53 -12.70
N ASN A 144 0.24 -8.44 -13.32
CA ASN A 144 0.72 -9.49 -14.23
C ASN A 144 -0.10 -9.50 -15.54
N GLN A 145 -0.53 -8.33 -16.03
CA GLN A 145 -1.24 -8.23 -17.30
C GLN A 145 -0.33 -7.55 -18.35
N GLY A 146 0.23 -8.37 -19.24
CA GLY A 146 1.02 -7.92 -20.40
C GLY A 146 2.50 -7.66 -20.11
N PHE A 147 3.32 -7.81 -21.16
CA PHE A 147 4.75 -7.49 -21.14
C PHE A 147 5.06 -6.47 -22.24
N PRO A 148 5.68 -5.32 -21.95
CA PRO A 148 5.89 -4.74 -20.61
C PRO A 148 4.56 -4.34 -19.96
N GLN A 149 4.54 -4.34 -18.63
CA GLN A 149 3.41 -3.85 -17.86
C GLN A 149 3.38 -2.31 -17.88
N VAL A 150 2.32 -1.70 -18.40
CA VAL A 150 2.19 -0.24 -18.48
C VAL A 150 1.36 0.28 -17.30
N ILE A 151 1.93 1.18 -16.50
CA ILE A 151 1.30 1.76 -15.31
C ILE A 151 1.22 3.29 -15.47
N LEU A 152 0.02 3.79 -15.76
CA LEU A 152 -0.22 5.23 -15.86
C LEU A 152 -0.58 5.84 -14.50
N MET A 153 0.24 6.79 -14.03
CA MET A 153 -0.03 7.56 -12.81
C MET A 153 -0.88 8.79 -13.12
N ALA A 154 -2.20 8.67 -12.95
CA ALA A 154 -3.15 9.76 -13.13
C ALA A 154 -3.66 10.31 -11.78
N GLY A 155 -4.04 11.59 -11.76
CA GLY A 155 -4.58 12.24 -10.55
C GLY A 155 -4.46 13.76 -10.57
N LEU A 156 -5.05 14.42 -9.57
CA LEU A 156 -5.05 15.87 -9.44
C LEU A 156 -3.64 16.43 -9.28
N GLN A 157 -3.43 17.71 -9.63
CA GLN A 157 -2.15 18.38 -9.42
C GLN A 157 -1.83 18.46 -7.92
N GLY A 158 -0.57 18.25 -7.53
CA GLY A 158 -0.13 18.35 -6.13
C GLY A 158 -0.34 17.10 -5.26
N VAL A 159 -1.02 16.04 -5.72
CA VAL A 159 -1.23 14.80 -4.93
C VAL A 159 0.00 13.89 -4.82
N GLY A 160 1.17 14.35 -5.29
CA GLY A 160 2.43 13.58 -5.18
C GLY A 160 2.62 12.49 -6.24
N LYS A 161 2.02 12.61 -7.44
CA LYS A 161 2.13 11.62 -8.54
C LYS A 161 3.58 11.27 -8.89
N THR A 162 4.43 12.28 -9.09
CA THR A 162 5.86 12.10 -9.44
C THR A 162 6.61 11.35 -8.34
N THR A 163 6.34 11.69 -7.08
CA THR A 163 6.92 11.01 -5.92
C THR A 163 6.39 9.57 -5.78
N ALA A 164 5.11 9.35 -6.04
CA ALA A 164 4.48 8.03 -6.01
C ALA A 164 5.05 7.12 -7.12
N CYS A 165 5.27 7.67 -8.32
CA CYS A 165 5.93 6.98 -9.42
C CYS A 165 7.33 6.47 -9.03
N GLY A 166 8.18 7.35 -8.47
CA GLY A 166 9.51 6.94 -7.99
C GLY A 166 9.46 5.89 -6.86
N LYS A 167 8.52 6.02 -5.91
CA LYS A 167 8.31 5.01 -4.85
C LYS A 167 7.85 3.67 -5.42
N LEU A 168 6.97 3.68 -6.42
CA LEU A 168 6.49 2.48 -7.09
C LEU A 168 7.60 1.80 -7.88
N ALA A 169 8.42 2.56 -8.62
CA ALA A 169 9.58 2.03 -9.33
C ALA A 169 10.56 1.35 -8.36
N LEU A 170 10.86 1.99 -7.22
CA LEU A 170 11.70 1.40 -6.17
C LEU A 170 11.07 0.12 -5.57
N TYR A 171 9.75 0.08 -5.42
CA TYR A 171 9.04 -1.11 -4.94
C TYR A 171 9.16 -2.28 -5.92
N LEU A 172 8.98 -2.03 -7.23
CA LEU A 172 9.11 -3.05 -8.28
C LEU A 172 10.56 -3.53 -8.45
N LEU A 173 11.55 -2.64 -8.31
CA LEU A 173 12.96 -3.02 -8.27
C LEU A 173 13.27 -3.98 -7.10
N LYS A 174 12.69 -3.75 -5.91
CA LYS A 174 12.83 -4.66 -4.77
C LYS A 174 12.21 -6.04 -5.03
N GLN A 175 11.23 -6.13 -5.93
CA GLN A 175 10.67 -7.39 -6.42
C GLN A 175 11.50 -8.02 -7.55
N LYS A 176 12.67 -7.45 -7.87
CA LYS A 176 13.56 -7.89 -8.97
C LYS A 176 12.96 -7.74 -10.37
N LYS A 177 11.97 -6.85 -10.54
CA LYS A 177 11.46 -6.46 -11.85
C LYS A 177 12.34 -5.36 -12.45
N SER A 178 12.56 -5.43 -13.76
CA SER A 178 13.18 -4.35 -14.53
C SER A 178 12.15 -3.27 -14.83
N VAL A 179 12.46 -2.03 -14.48
CA VAL A 179 11.51 -0.90 -14.54
C VAL A 179 12.14 0.23 -15.34
N MET A 180 11.32 0.93 -16.11
CA MET A 180 11.67 2.21 -16.72
C MET A 180 10.60 3.24 -16.36
N MET A 181 10.97 4.50 -16.17
CA MET A 181 10.01 5.59 -15.98
C MET A 181 9.93 6.42 -17.25
N VAL A 182 8.75 6.99 -17.54
CA VAL A 182 8.54 7.86 -18.70
C VAL A 182 8.05 9.22 -18.25
N ALA A 183 8.74 10.28 -18.66
CA ALA A 183 8.38 11.65 -18.34
C ALA A 183 7.30 12.17 -19.31
N THR A 184 6.02 11.98 -18.98
CA THR A 184 4.89 12.44 -19.81
C THR A 184 4.36 13.84 -19.45
N ASP A 185 4.87 14.47 -18.39
CA ASP A 185 4.43 15.81 -17.93
C ASP A 185 5.22 16.92 -18.65
N VAL A 186 4.88 17.18 -19.91
CA VAL A 186 5.54 18.20 -20.75
C VAL A 186 5.18 19.63 -20.38
N TYR A 187 4.04 19.83 -19.71
CA TYR A 187 3.53 21.15 -19.34
C TYR A 187 4.28 21.76 -18.16
N ARG A 188 5.01 20.93 -17.40
CA ARG A 188 5.80 21.36 -16.24
C ARG A 188 7.26 20.95 -16.47
N PRO A 189 8.11 21.81 -17.06
CA PRO A 189 9.52 21.48 -17.32
C PRO A 189 10.26 20.97 -16.07
N ALA A 190 10.00 21.56 -14.90
CA ALA A 190 10.59 21.14 -13.64
C ALA A 190 10.17 19.72 -13.19
N ALA A 191 9.03 19.20 -13.67
CA ALA A 191 8.58 17.85 -13.32
C ALA A 191 9.42 16.77 -14.03
N ILE A 192 9.90 17.07 -15.24
CA ILE A 192 10.83 16.19 -15.98
C ILE A 192 12.15 16.09 -15.19
N ASP A 193 12.76 17.23 -14.85
CA ASP A 193 13.98 17.28 -14.03
C ASP A 193 13.80 16.59 -12.68
N GLN A 194 12.64 16.75 -12.04
CA GLN A 194 12.31 16.08 -10.79
C GLN A 194 12.30 14.55 -10.96
N LEU A 195 11.67 14.05 -12.02
CA LEU A 195 11.60 12.61 -12.30
C LEU A 195 12.98 12.05 -12.65
N GLN A 196 13.79 12.78 -13.42
CA GLN A 196 15.17 12.40 -13.70
C GLN A 196 16.03 12.31 -12.44
N LYS A 197 15.94 13.30 -11.53
CA LYS A 197 16.66 13.29 -10.25
C LYS A 197 16.23 12.10 -9.40
N LEU A 198 14.93 11.80 -9.35
CA LEU A 198 14.41 10.62 -8.67
C LEU A 198 14.94 9.34 -9.30
N GLY A 199 14.89 9.20 -10.62
CA GLY A 199 15.41 8.04 -11.35
C GLY A 199 16.89 7.80 -11.10
N LYS A 200 17.71 8.85 -11.15
CA LYS A 200 19.15 8.77 -10.80
C LYS A 200 19.37 8.32 -9.35
N ALA A 201 18.53 8.75 -8.42
CA ALA A 201 18.66 8.36 -7.01
C ALA A 201 18.30 6.88 -6.75
N ILE A 202 17.44 6.29 -7.58
CA ILE A 202 17.00 4.89 -7.45
C ILE A 202 17.61 3.95 -8.51
N ASP A 203 18.51 4.46 -9.35
CA ASP A 203 19.13 3.75 -10.49
C ASP A 203 18.10 3.16 -11.47
N VAL A 204 17.08 3.95 -11.81
CA VAL A 204 16.03 3.60 -12.79
C VAL A 204 16.16 4.50 -14.01
N PRO A 205 16.20 3.95 -15.24
CA PRO A 205 16.23 4.75 -16.46
C PRO A 205 14.93 5.56 -16.61
N VAL A 206 15.09 6.82 -17.02
CA VAL A 206 13.98 7.73 -17.32
C VAL A 206 14.03 8.08 -18.79
N PHE A 207 12.93 7.81 -19.51
CA PHE A 207 12.76 8.20 -20.89
C PHE A 207 12.09 9.58 -21.00
N GLU A 208 12.62 10.40 -21.89
CA GLU A 208 12.11 11.74 -22.20
C GLU A 208 12.41 12.10 -23.66
N MET A 209 11.60 13.00 -24.24
CA MET A 209 11.82 13.55 -25.59
C MET A 209 11.78 15.09 -25.59
N GLY A 210 12.12 15.71 -24.45
CA GLY A 210 12.07 17.16 -24.25
C GLY A 210 10.66 17.73 -24.02
N THR A 211 10.55 19.06 -24.03
CA THR A 211 9.32 19.81 -23.69
C THR A 211 8.42 20.12 -24.89
N GLY A 212 8.90 19.93 -26.12
CA GLY A 212 8.17 20.27 -27.34
C GLY A 212 7.36 19.12 -27.97
N ALA A 213 7.52 17.89 -27.46
CA ALA A 213 6.83 16.71 -27.99
C ALA A 213 5.45 16.51 -27.37
N ASN A 214 4.53 15.92 -28.12
CA ASN A 214 3.20 15.58 -27.61
C ASN A 214 3.31 14.47 -26.53
N PRO A 215 2.66 14.60 -25.36
CA PRO A 215 2.66 13.57 -24.31
C PRO A 215 2.31 12.16 -24.81
N VAL A 216 1.42 12.06 -25.80
CA VAL A 216 1.00 10.78 -26.39
C VAL A 216 2.15 10.12 -27.13
N ASP A 217 2.92 10.90 -27.88
CA ASP A 217 4.06 10.39 -28.65
C ASP A 217 5.20 9.98 -27.72
N ILE A 218 5.44 10.75 -26.64
CA ILE A 218 6.40 10.39 -25.59
C ILE A 218 6.03 9.07 -24.93
N ALA A 219 4.75 8.89 -24.57
CA ALA A 219 4.29 7.65 -23.96
C ALA A 219 4.44 6.44 -24.90
N ARG A 220 4.08 6.60 -26.18
CA ARG A 220 4.24 5.54 -27.20
C ARG A 220 5.70 5.17 -27.41
N ALA A 221 6.58 6.15 -27.56
CA ALA A 221 8.00 5.94 -27.72
C ALA A 221 8.63 5.30 -26.47
N GLY A 222 8.24 5.73 -25.27
CA GLY A 222 8.68 5.13 -24.01
C GLY A 222 8.28 3.66 -23.87
N VAL A 223 7.05 3.30 -24.23
CA VAL A 223 6.63 1.88 -24.22
C VAL A 223 7.40 1.06 -25.27
N ALA A 224 7.67 1.62 -26.45
CA ALA A 224 8.46 0.96 -27.48
C ALA A 224 9.92 0.74 -27.03
N GLU A 225 10.53 1.72 -26.38
CA GLU A 225 11.88 1.60 -25.84
C GLU A 225 11.97 0.57 -24.70
N ALA A 226 10.97 0.54 -23.81
CA ALA A 226 10.91 -0.49 -22.77
C ALA A 226 10.79 -1.90 -23.35
N ARG A 227 10.00 -2.07 -24.42
CA ARG A 227 9.92 -3.34 -25.17
C ARG A 227 11.27 -3.74 -25.74
N ALA A 228 11.99 -2.79 -26.35
CA ALA A 228 13.32 -3.04 -26.91
C ALA A 228 14.34 -3.46 -25.82
N ARG A 229 14.26 -2.83 -24.64
CA ARG A 229 15.09 -3.14 -23.46
C ARG A 229 14.65 -4.41 -22.70
N LYS A 230 13.55 -5.05 -23.12
CA LYS A 230 12.89 -6.16 -22.39
C LYS A 230 12.60 -5.80 -20.92
N GLY A 231 12.12 -4.59 -20.68
CA GLY A 231 11.67 -4.14 -19.37
C GLY A 231 10.38 -4.84 -18.94
N ASP A 232 10.25 -5.17 -17.65
CA ASP A 232 9.06 -5.79 -17.09
C ASP A 232 7.93 -4.76 -16.86
N ALA A 233 8.27 -3.52 -16.50
CA ALA A 233 7.31 -2.46 -16.20
C ALA A 233 7.72 -1.07 -16.70
N VAL A 234 6.72 -0.25 -17.04
CA VAL A 234 6.82 1.13 -17.56
C VAL A 234 5.82 2.03 -16.85
#